data_AF-M0K082-F1
#
_entry.id   AF-M0K082-F1
#
_cell.length_a   1.000
_cell.length_b   1.000
_cell.length_c   1.000
_cell.angle_alpha   90.00
_cell.angle_beta   90.00
_cell.angle_gamma   90.00
#
_symmetry.space_group_name_H-M   'P 1'
#
loop_
_entity.id
_entity.type
_entity.pdbx_description
1 polymer ?
#
loop_
_entity_poly.entity_id
_entity_poly.type
_entity_poly.pdbx_seq_one_letter_code
_entity_poly.pdbx_strand_id
1 'polypeptide(L)'
;MGLPSEVVAFTTCAYLVHQYDNNRDYHPQTKQEDRDYFLETCRKDFGISHDWFESVYGKVSHKIRNGEINIQRHDDYEVDTHAEQSWRTRNNDEGGWL
;
A
#
# COMPACT_ATOMS: atom_id res chain seq x y z
N MET A 1 26.66 4.82 -4.53
CA MET A 1 25.59 5.81 -4.79
C MET A 1 24.26 5.08 -4.65
N GLY A 2 23.39 5.53 -3.74
CA GLY A 2 22.09 4.89 -3.47
C GLY A 2 21.04 5.27 -4.51
N LEU A 3 19.91 4.55 -4.51
CA LEU A 3 18.72 4.94 -5.26
C LEU A 3 18.07 6.17 -4.60
N PRO A 4 17.43 7.08 -5.37
CA PRO A 4 16.66 8.17 -4.78
C PRO A 4 15.52 7.63 -3.92
N SER A 5 15.28 8.29 -2.79
CA SER A 5 14.25 7.92 -1.82
C SER A 5 12.86 7.88 -2.44
N GLU A 6 12.56 8.80 -3.35
CA GLU A 6 11.28 8.96 -4.02
C GLU A 6 10.96 7.75 -4.89
N VAL A 7 11.96 7.26 -5.62
CA VAL A 7 11.81 6.09 -6.51
C VAL A 7 11.56 4.84 -5.68
N VAL A 8 12.32 4.65 -4.60
CA VAL A 8 12.17 3.51 -3.68
C VAL A 8 10.80 3.55 -2.98
N ALA A 9 10.38 4.73 -2.50
CA ALA A 9 9.08 4.91 -1.87
C ALA A 9 7.95 4.60 -2.85
N PHE A 10 7.98 5.18 -4.05
CA PHE A 10 6.99 4.93 -5.09
C PHE A 10 6.88 3.45 -5.47
N THR A 11 8.02 2.80 -5.76
CA THR A 11 8.04 1.36 -6.09
C THR A 11 7.57 0.48 -4.94
N THR A 12 7.84 0.86 -3.69
CA THR A 12 7.34 0.11 -2.52
C THR A 12 5.83 0.23 -2.41
N CYS A 13 5.27 1.43 -2.55
CA CYS A 13 3.82 1.63 -2.59
C CYS A 13 3.17 0.86 -3.74
N ALA A 14 3.75 0.93 -4.94
CA ALA A 14 3.31 0.19 -6.11
C ALA A 14 3.29 -1.33 -5.88
N TYR A 15 4.35 -1.87 -5.27
CA TYR A 15 4.43 -3.28 -4.90
C TYR A 15 3.34 -3.68 -3.90
N LEU A 16 3.11 -2.86 -2.87
CA LEU A 16 2.06 -3.10 -1.87
C LEU A 16 0.67 -3.13 -2.51
N VAL A 17 0.35 -2.11 -3.32
CA VAL A 17 -0.96 -2.04 -4.01
C VAL A 17 -1.18 -3.29 -4.86
N HIS A 18 -0.19 -3.71 -5.64
CA HIS A 18 -0.28 -4.93 -6.44
C HIS A 18 -0.43 -6.22 -5.59
N GLN A 19 0.14 -6.29 -4.38
CA GLN A 19 0.00 -7.46 -3.52
C GLN A 19 -1.33 -7.51 -2.75
N TYR A 20 -1.94 -6.36 -2.45
CA TYR A 20 -3.09 -6.29 -1.55
C TYR A 20 -4.40 -5.88 -2.21
N ASP A 21 -4.37 -5.36 -3.44
CA ASP A 21 -5.57 -5.04 -4.21
C ASP A 21 -5.65 -5.90 -5.48
N ASN A 22 -6.48 -6.95 -5.43
CA ASN A 22 -6.69 -7.87 -6.55
C ASN A 22 -7.32 -7.20 -7.78
N ASN A 23 -7.83 -5.98 -7.66
CA ASN A 23 -8.43 -5.25 -8.79
C ASN A 23 -7.43 -4.35 -9.51
N ARG A 24 -6.18 -4.27 -9.03
CA ARG A 24 -5.17 -3.34 -9.54
C ARG A 24 -3.92 -4.09 -9.98
N ASP A 25 -3.82 -4.31 -11.28
CA ASP A 25 -2.62 -4.86 -11.89
C ASP A 25 -1.58 -3.75 -12.11
N TYR A 26 -0.49 -3.83 -11.36
CA TYR A 26 0.61 -2.86 -11.48
C TYR A 26 2.00 -3.50 -11.42
N HIS A 27 2.09 -4.77 -11.84
CA HIS A 27 3.38 -5.42 -12.03
C HIS A 27 4.11 -4.76 -13.23
N PRO A 28 5.44 -4.56 -13.18
CA PRO A 28 6.18 -3.98 -14.31
C PRO A 28 6.00 -4.73 -15.63
N GLN A 29 5.78 -6.05 -15.55
CA GLN A 29 5.55 -6.91 -16.72
C GLN A 29 4.09 -6.94 -17.20
N THR A 30 3.16 -6.31 -16.48
CA THR A 30 1.78 -6.13 -16.95
C THR A 30 1.82 -5.33 -18.26
N LYS A 31 0.96 -5.70 -19.22
CA LYS A 31 0.85 -4.97 -20.49
C LYS A 31 0.42 -3.54 -20.21
N GLN A 32 0.93 -2.59 -21.00
CA GLN A 32 0.67 -1.17 -20.78
C GLN A 32 -0.82 -0.80 -20.72
N GLU A 33 -1.66 -1.52 -21.46
CA GLU A 33 -3.12 -1.33 -21.49
C GLU A 33 -3.84 -1.76 -20.21
N ASP A 34 -3.27 -2.72 -19.48
CA ASP A 34 -3.84 -3.30 -18.26
C ASP A 34 -3.25 -2.68 -16.98
N ARG A 35 -2.26 -1.79 -17.11
CA ARG A 35 -1.61 -1.15 -15.95
C ARG A 35 -2.53 -0.13 -15.31
N ASP A 36 -2.49 -0.11 -13.98
CA ASP A 36 -3.17 0.92 -13.21
C ASP A 36 -2.82 2.35 -13.68
N TYR A 37 -3.84 3.06 -14.16
CA TYR A 37 -3.71 4.40 -14.74
C TYR A 37 -3.19 5.43 -13.74
N PHE A 38 -3.63 5.35 -12.49
CA PHE A 38 -3.23 6.30 -11.45
C PHE A 38 -1.74 6.17 -11.16
N LEU A 39 -1.26 4.95 -10.95
CA LEU A 39 0.14 4.69 -10.65
C LEU A 39 1.04 5.00 -11.86
N GLU A 40 0.61 4.71 -13.09
CA GLU A 40 1.35 5.12 -14.31
C GLU A 40 1.46 6.64 -14.44
N THR A 41 0.41 7.38 -14.06
CA THR A 41 0.42 8.85 -14.06
C THR A 41 1.41 9.36 -13.03
N CYS A 42 1.34 8.88 -11.78
CA CYS A 42 2.28 9.23 -10.74
C CYS A 42 3.73 8.93 -11.14
N ARG A 43 4.00 7.77 -11.75
CA ARG A 43 5.34 7.40 -12.24
C ARG A 43 5.89 8.44 -13.21
N LYS A 44 5.06 8.90 -14.16
CA LYS A 44 5.43 9.92 -15.14
C LYS A 44 5.65 11.28 -14.50
N ASP A 45 4.79 11.67 -13.57
CA ASP A 45 4.90 12.94 -12.83
C ASP A 45 6.19 13.00 -12.01
N PHE A 46 6.61 11.87 -11.43
CA PHE A 46 7.89 11.74 -10.73
C PHE A 46 9.10 11.59 -11.67
N GLY A 47 8.90 11.58 -13.00
CA GLY A 47 9.97 11.44 -13.98
C GLY A 47 10.68 10.07 -13.95
N ILE A 48 10.02 9.05 -13.41
CA ILE A 48 10.61 7.71 -13.23
C ILE A 48 10.44 6.95 -14.55
N SER A 49 11.55 6.56 -15.20
CA SER A 49 11.46 5.74 -16.42
C SER A 49 10.95 4.33 -16.12
N HIS A 50 10.38 3.67 -17.13
CA HIS A 50 9.85 2.31 -16.96
C HIS A 50 10.95 1.31 -16.58
N ASP A 51 12.09 1.34 -17.29
CA ASP A 51 13.24 0.47 -17.01
C ASP A 51 13.76 0.64 -15.58
N TRP A 52 13.76 1.89 -15.08
CA TRP A 52 14.19 2.18 -13.74
C TRP A 52 13.19 1.67 -12.70
N PHE A 53 11.90 1.89 -12.95
CA PHE A 53 10.82 1.34 -12.15
C PHE A 53 10.90 -0.19 -12.07
N GLU A 54 11.04 -0.89 -13.20
CA GLU A 54 11.16 -2.35 -13.25
C GLU A 54 12.37 -2.85 -12.44
N SER A 55 13.55 -2.22 -12.62
CA SER A 55 14.76 -2.58 -11.90
C SER A 55 14.61 -2.42 -10.39
N VAL A 56 14.00 -1.31 -9.93
CA VAL A 56 13.82 -1.05 -8.50
C VAL A 56 12.71 -1.93 -7.92
N TYR A 57 11.63 -2.16 -8.66
CA TYR A 57 10.55 -3.07 -8.28
C TYR A 57 11.07 -4.50 -8.03
N GLY A 58 11.94 -5.00 -8.90
CA GLY A 58 12.61 -6.30 -8.70
C GLY A 58 13.44 -6.35 -7.41
N LYS A 59 14.16 -5.27 -7.09
CA LYS A 59 14.94 -5.19 -5.84
C LYS A 59 14.04 -5.13 -4.60
N VAL A 60 12.98 -4.33 -4.63
CA VAL A 60 12.02 -4.20 -3.53
C VAL A 60 11.32 -5.52 -3.27
N SER A 61 10.79 -6.17 -4.32
CA SER A 61 10.14 -7.48 -4.21
C SER A 61 11.07 -8.56 -3.64
N HIS A 62 12.33 -8.61 -4.09
CA HIS A 62 13.33 -9.54 -3.55
C HIS A 62 13.61 -9.29 -2.06
N LYS A 63 13.81 -8.04 -1.66
CA LYS A 63 14.07 -7.68 -0.26
C LYS A 63 12.89 -8.00 0.66
N ILE A 64 11.67 -7.78 0.21
CA ILE A 64 10.46 -8.13 0.97
C ILE A 64 10.35 -9.64 1.12
N ARG A 65 10.56 -10.41 0.04
CA ARG A 65 10.53 -11.88 0.08
C ARG A 65 11.59 -12.48 1.01
N ASN A 66 12.74 -11.84 1.13
CA ASN A 66 13.82 -12.26 2.03
C ASN A 66 13.67 -11.75 3.47
N GLY A 67 12.59 -11.02 3.78
CA GLY A 67 12.37 -10.44 5.12
C GLY A 67 13.33 -9.31 5.48
N GLU A 68 14.06 -8.74 4.50
CA GLU A 68 14.95 -7.59 4.71
C GLU A 68 14.18 -6.28 4.87
N ILE A 69 12.94 -6.24 4.35
CA ILE A 69 12.00 -5.13 4.54
C ILE A 69 10.80 -5.70 5.29
N ASN A 70 10.64 -5.29 6.54
CA ASN A 70 9.47 -5.64 7.33
C ASN A 70 8.34 -4.64 7.03
N ILE A 71 7.36 -5.07 6.25
CA ILE A 71 6.15 -4.30 6.02
C ILE A 71 5.22 -4.59 7.20
N GLN A 72 5.27 -3.73 8.22
CA GLN A 72 4.30 -3.79 9.30
C GLN A 72 3.00 -3.17 8.81
N ARG A 73 1.95 -4.01 8.74
CA ARG A 73 0.60 -3.55 8.50
C ARG A 73 0.08 -2.98 9.82
N HIS A 74 0.10 -1.66 9.95
CA HIS A 74 -0.70 -0.97 10.94
C HIS A 74 -2.14 -0.97 10.46
N ASP A 75 -2.82 -2.12 10.56
CA ASP A 75 -4.26 -2.10 10.66
C ASP A 75 -4.57 -1.55 12.06
N ASP A 76 -4.61 -0.23 12.23
CA ASP A 76 -5.21 0.40 13.42
C ASP A 76 -6.73 0.11 13.50
N TYR A 77 -7.25 -0.66 12.54
CA TYR A 77 -8.55 -1.34 12.56
C TYR A 77 -8.46 -2.81 13.02
N GLU A 78 -7.37 -3.25 13.64
CA GLU A 78 -7.52 -4.27 14.70
C GLU A 78 -8.42 -3.63 15.74
N VAL A 79 -9.72 -3.84 15.57
CA VAL A 79 -10.76 -3.37 16.46
C VAL A 79 -10.36 -3.84 17.85
N ASP A 80 -9.88 -2.91 18.66
CA ASP A 80 -9.69 -3.16 20.06
C ASP A 80 -11.04 -3.65 20.58
N THR A 81 -11.13 -4.94 20.88
CA THR A 81 -12.37 -5.56 21.36
C THR A 81 -12.86 -4.88 22.64
N HIS A 82 -11.99 -4.19 23.39
CA HIS A 82 -12.37 -3.32 24.50
C HIS A 82 -12.96 -1.98 24.06
N ALA A 83 -12.49 -1.39 22.95
CA ALA A 83 -13.10 -0.20 22.36
C ALA A 83 -14.51 -0.50 21.82
N GLU A 84 -14.71 -1.67 21.21
CA GLU A 84 -16.03 -2.10 20.71
C GLU A 84 -17.08 -2.27 21.82
N GLN A 85 -16.65 -2.72 23.01
CA GLN A 85 -17.53 -2.81 24.20
C GLN A 85 -17.88 -1.43 24.76
N SER A 86 -16.99 -0.45 24.68
CA SER A 86 -17.26 0.91 25.19
C SER A 86 -18.36 1.64 24.41
N TRP A 87 -18.51 1.37 23.11
CA TRP A 87 -19.58 1.94 22.30
C TRP A 87 -20.94 1.26 22.52
N ARG A 88 -20.96 -0.07 22.72
CA ARG A 88 -22.21 -0.81 22.99
C ARG A 88 -22.78 -0.57 24.39
N THR A 89 -21.91 -0.29 25.37
CA THR A 89 -22.36 -0.06 26.75
C THR A 89 -23.06 1.30 26.91
N ARG A 90 -22.85 2.25 25.99
CA ARG A 90 -23.49 3.58 26.04
C ARG A 90 -24.93 3.62 25.50
N ASN A 91 -25.40 2.56 24.83
CA ASN A 91 -26.77 2.49 24.30
C ASN A 91 -27.76 1.72 25.19
N ASN A 92 -27.31 1.16 26.32
CA ASN A 92 -28.16 0.41 27.24
C ASN A 92 -28.43 1.11 28.57
N ASP A 93 -27.88 2.30 28.82
CA ASP A 93 -28.30 3.15 29.93
C ASP A 93 -29.29 4.21 29.45
N GLU A 94 -30.56 3.87 29.66
CA GLU A 94 -31.73 4.69 29.93
C GLU A 94 -31.58 6.23 29.82
N GLY A 95 -32.40 6.81 28.92
CA GLY A 95 -33.35 7.83 29.34
C GLY A 95 -33.00 9.31 29.06
N GLY A 96 -33.81 9.93 28.21
CA GLY A 96 -34.18 11.35 28.39
C GLY A 96 -33.82 12.32 27.26
N TRP A 97 -34.82 12.61 26.43
CA TRP A 97 -35.17 13.87 25.74
C TRP A 97 -34.08 14.88 25.35
N LEU A 98 -33.89 15.09 24.03
CA LEU A 98 -34.49 16.18 23.23
C LEU A 98 -34.16 15.99 21.74
#